data_AF-R1CMV8-F1
#
_entry.id   AF-R1CMV8-F1
#
_cell.length_a   1.000
_cell.length_b   1.000
_cell.length_c   1.000
_cell.angle_alpha   90.00
_cell.angle_beta   90.00
_cell.angle_gamma   90.00
#
_symmetry.space_group_name_H-M   'P 1'
#
loop_
_entity.id
_entity.type
_entity.pdbx_description
1 polymer ?
#
loop_
_entity_poly.entity_id
_entity_poly.type
_entity_poly.pdbx_seq_one_letter_code
_entity_poly.pdbx_strand_id
1 'polypeptide(L)'
;DDLVMLEQLDAPLIAHCLQKRYAADKIYTWVGADHSVLISINPFKHLPIYGQYFLERFAAPAPNRDVEPHTYALARRAFRGMMDARRDQAILISGESGAGKTEATKQCLHFLADAAGTKSGVEQRILQANPILEAFGNAKTVRNDNSSRFGRWMEVHFESSGRVEGQIAGAFVESYLLEKSRVVAQAAGERSFHIFYQLCSSPRAAGLGLRPASEHRSLGRAGCTAIRGVDDVADFEAVLSSLAAMGLGDDEVGWALRLCAASVHLCDLDFEPCDGGDGSRVAAGSATPLAAAAECLGVATSALSAALVERAVVVRGEAQRIRNTAGKAEEASAALAKAAYAGLFRDLVRRINAACGGERGRLIGVLDIFGFEIFEANSFEQLCINFANERLQRTFCEHTFENEQASAAPRPHLPAQAVYADEGIAYDNVPYIDNAPVLALLAERPFGLLNLLDEEVRVPQGSDAKWLEKVSQRHADHPAFGAPKQQGKARRDFFCVRHYAGEVRYSADGLVEKNADRLSRGLYDLLSGSSCGLTRACFPPKDDAIAGRVRTVGEEWRSQLGGLMQKVGRMSPLFIRCVKPNQHKRPGLVESKATIDQLSCAGLFEAVRIRATGFPFRHSHAEFARRYRWIA
;
A
#
# COMPACT_ATOMS: atom_id res chain seq x y z
N ASP A 1 -22.76 10.78 -18.70
CA ASP A 1 -21.31 10.69 -18.39
C ASP A 1 -20.98 11.16 -16.98
N ASP A 2 -21.84 11.98 -16.36
CA ASP A 2 -21.78 12.35 -14.95
C ASP A 2 -23.02 11.83 -14.21
N LEU A 3 -22.83 11.25 -13.02
CA LEU A 3 -23.91 10.71 -12.18
C LEU A 3 -24.79 11.79 -11.55
N VAL A 4 -24.31 13.01 -11.33
CA VAL A 4 -25.15 14.08 -10.74
C VAL A 4 -26.24 14.59 -11.69
N MET A 5 -26.17 14.21 -12.97
CA MET A 5 -27.16 14.57 -13.99
C MET A 5 -28.35 13.60 -14.05
N LEU A 6 -28.38 12.58 -13.20
CA LEU A 6 -29.51 11.66 -13.10
C LEU A 6 -30.69 12.34 -12.39
N GLU A 7 -31.91 12.10 -12.88
CA GLU A 7 -33.14 12.65 -12.28
C GLU A 7 -33.41 12.10 -10.87
N GLN A 8 -33.00 10.87 -10.61
CA GLN A 8 -33.09 10.22 -9.30
C GLN A 8 -31.71 9.69 -8.89
N LEU A 9 -31.34 9.89 -7.63
CA LEU A 9 -30.01 9.59 -7.10
C LEU A 9 -30.02 8.44 -6.10
N ASP A 10 -30.91 7.46 -6.30
CA ASP A 10 -30.93 6.24 -5.50
C ASP A 10 -29.87 5.22 -5.97
N ALA A 11 -29.47 4.35 -5.04
CA ALA A 11 -28.43 3.36 -5.29
C ALA A 11 -28.77 2.40 -6.46
N PRO A 12 -30.00 1.87 -6.59
CA PRO A 12 -30.39 1.04 -7.72
C PRO A 12 -30.22 1.73 -9.09
N LEU A 13 -30.64 2.99 -9.24
CA LEU A 13 -30.58 3.69 -10.52
C LEU A 13 -29.14 4.04 -10.89
N ILE A 14 -28.32 4.46 -9.92
CA ILE A 14 -26.89 4.69 -10.13
C ILE A 14 -26.22 3.39 -10.59
N ALA A 15 -26.48 2.27 -9.91
CA ALA A 15 -25.92 0.98 -10.29
C ALA A 15 -26.37 0.54 -11.70
N HIS A 16 -27.63 0.75 -12.05
CA HIS A 16 -28.17 0.46 -13.40
C HIS A 16 -27.52 1.33 -14.48
N CYS A 17 -27.31 2.62 -14.20
CA CYS A 17 -26.59 3.52 -15.10
C CYS A 17 -25.17 3.02 -15.37
N LEU A 18 -24.43 2.70 -14.31
CA LEU A 18 -23.07 2.16 -14.41
C LEU A 18 -23.04 0.82 -15.17
N GLN A 19 -24.01 -0.06 -14.94
CA GLN A 19 -24.13 -1.33 -15.65
C GLN A 19 -24.39 -1.13 -17.15
N LYS A 20 -25.30 -0.22 -17.53
CA LYS A 20 -25.56 0.12 -18.95
C LYS A 20 -24.32 0.69 -19.64
N ARG A 21 -23.58 1.57 -18.95
CA ARG A 21 -22.32 2.14 -19.48
C ARG A 21 -21.26 1.06 -19.66
N TYR A 22 -21.09 0.19 -18.68
CA TYR A 22 -20.15 -0.94 -18.74
C TYR A 22 -20.47 -1.89 -19.90
N ALA A 23 -21.75 -2.19 -20.13
CA ALA A 23 -22.18 -3.02 -21.26
C ALA A 23 -21.86 -2.39 -22.63
N ALA A 24 -21.68 -1.07 -22.69
CA ALA A 24 -21.27 -0.32 -23.88
C ALA A 24 -19.75 -0.01 -23.89
N ASP A 25 -18.95 -0.71 -23.08
CA ASP A 25 -17.51 -0.50 -22.91
C ASP A 25 -17.10 0.90 -22.42
N LYS A 26 -18.04 1.66 -21.85
CA LYS A 26 -17.80 2.96 -21.21
C LYS A 26 -17.52 2.76 -19.72
N ILE A 27 -16.27 2.47 -19.38
CA ILE A 27 -15.86 2.07 -18.02
C ILE A 27 -15.65 3.23 -17.04
N TYR A 28 -15.55 4.46 -17.53
CA TYR A 28 -15.30 5.65 -16.74
C TYR A 28 -16.55 6.49 -16.57
N THR A 29 -16.81 7.03 -15.37
CA THR A 29 -17.98 7.90 -15.12
C THR A 29 -17.63 8.99 -14.12
N TRP A 30 -18.00 10.24 -14.39
CA TRP A 30 -17.80 11.36 -13.45
C TRP A 30 -18.79 11.31 -12.30
N VAL A 31 -18.36 11.91 -11.18
CA VAL A 31 -19.21 12.20 -10.02
C VAL A 31 -19.06 13.68 -9.68
N GLY A 32 -19.91 14.51 -10.29
CA GLY A 32 -19.96 15.95 -10.06
C GLY A 32 -19.28 16.78 -11.14
N ALA A 33 -19.84 17.96 -11.38
CA ALA A 33 -19.46 18.88 -12.45
C ALA A 33 -18.05 19.47 -12.32
N ASP A 34 -17.42 19.36 -11.15
CA ASP A 34 -16.05 19.80 -10.94
C ASP A 34 -15.02 18.78 -11.45
N HIS A 35 -15.45 17.58 -11.85
CA HIS A 35 -14.60 16.49 -12.36
C HIS A 35 -13.45 16.10 -11.41
N SER A 36 -13.66 16.17 -10.09
CA SER A 36 -12.66 15.76 -9.10
C SER A 36 -12.78 14.30 -8.65
N VAL A 37 -13.89 13.62 -8.96
CA VAL A 37 -14.11 12.21 -8.62
C VAL A 37 -14.48 11.41 -9.88
N LEU A 38 -13.71 10.35 -10.16
CA LEU A 38 -13.89 9.47 -11.30
C LEU A 38 -14.14 8.03 -10.84
N ILE A 39 -15.24 7.42 -11.29
CA ILE A 39 -15.49 5.98 -11.15
C ILE A 39 -14.79 5.25 -12.32
N SER A 40 -14.07 4.18 -12.02
CA SER A 40 -13.36 3.33 -12.99
C SER A 40 -13.75 1.86 -12.79
N ILE A 41 -14.50 1.26 -13.71
CA ILE A 41 -14.93 -0.15 -13.59
C ILE A 41 -13.97 -1.05 -14.40
N ASN A 42 -13.37 -2.05 -13.76
CA ASN A 42 -12.40 -2.92 -14.44
C ASN A 42 -13.05 -3.72 -15.60
N PRO A 43 -12.64 -3.53 -16.87
CA PRO A 43 -13.21 -4.26 -17.99
C PRO A 43 -12.82 -5.74 -18.05
N PHE A 44 -11.74 -6.16 -17.38
CA PHE A 44 -11.10 -7.48 -17.55
C PHE A 44 -10.77 -7.84 -19.01
N LYS A 45 -10.63 -6.82 -19.87
CA LYS A 45 -10.18 -6.91 -21.25
C LYS A 45 -9.45 -5.63 -21.64
N HIS A 46 -8.61 -5.71 -22.65
CA HIS A 46 -7.98 -4.54 -23.23
C HIS A 46 -9.02 -3.71 -24.01
N LEU A 47 -9.04 -2.40 -23.75
CA LEU A 47 -9.84 -1.44 -24.51
C LEU A 47 -8.87 -0.49 -25.25
N PRO A 48 -9.10 -0.18 -26.55
CA PRO A 48 -8.20 0.66 -27.35
C PRO A 48 -8.39 2.16 -27.05
N ILE A 49 -8.41 2.54 -25.76
CA ILE A 49 -8.70 3.91 -25.28
C ILE A 49 -7.49 4.62 -24.66
N TYR A 50 -6.31 3.99 -24.73
CA TYR A 50 -5.07 4.50 -24.13
C TYR A 50 -3.94 4.72 -25.15
N GLY A 51 -4.25 4.63 -26.45
CA GLY A 51 -3.26 4.83 -27.52
C GLY A 51 -2.88 6.31 -27.70
N GLN A 52 -1.88 6.54 -28.56
CA GLN A 52 -1.34 7.88 -28.87
C GLN A 52 -2.44 8.90 -29.24
N TYR A 53 -3.44 8.47 -30.02
CA TYR A 53 -4.59 9.31 -30.37
C TYR A 53 -5.29 9.90 -29.14
N PHE A 54 -5.49 9.12 -28.06
CA PHE A 54 -6.15 9.58 -26.85
C PHE A 54 -5.26 10.49 -26.02
N LEU A 55 -3.95 10.21 -25.95
CA LEU A 55 -2.98 11.10 -25.31
C LEU A 55 -3.05 12.50 -25.93
N GLU A 56 -2.92 12.58 -27.26
CA GLU A 56 -2.99 13.84 -28.01
C GLU A 56 -4.35 14.54 -27.86
N ARG A 57 -5.46 13.79 -27.96
CA ARG A 57 -6.82 14.32 -27.79
C ARG A 57 -7.03 14.94 -26.41
N PHE A 58 -6.56 14.29 -25.34
CA PHE A 58 -6.68 14.82 -23.99
C PHE A 58 -5.64 15.90 -23.67
N ALA A 59 -4.46 15.90 -24.30
CA ALA A 59 -3.47 16.96 -24.17
C ALA A 59 -3.90 18.27 -24.88
N ALA A 60 -4.63 18.16 -25.99
CA ALA A 60 -5.07 19.29 -26.79
C ALA A 60 -5.92 20.30 -25.99
N PRO A 61 -5.81 21.62 -26.26
CA PRO A 61 -6.66 22.64 -25.66
C PRO A 61 -8.13 22.38 -25.99
N ALA A 62 -8.84 21.71 -25.08
CA ALA A 62 -10.25 21.42 -25.26
C ALA A 62 -11.07 22.71 -25.36
N PRO A 63 -11.97 22.85 -26.35
CA PRO A 63 -13.01 23.88 -26.31
C PRO A 63 -13.88 23.66 -25.06
N ASN A 64 -14.26 24.76 -24.42
CA ASN A 64 -15.09 24.75 -23.21
C ASN A 64 -16.37 23.90 -23.43
N ARG A 65 -16.54 22.86 -22.60
CA ARG A 65 -17.75 22.03 -22.38
C ARG A 65 -17.89 20.75 -23.21
N ASP A 66 -17.08 19.75 -22.87
CA ASP A 66 -17.52 18.40 -22.45
C ASP A 66 -16.27 17.51 -22.38
N VAL A 67 -15.75 17.29 -21.18
CA VAL A 67 -14.58 16.42 -20.99
C VAL A 67 -15.09 15.02 -20.71
N GLU A 68 -14.95 14.13 -21.70
CA GLU A 68 -15.28 12.72 -21.58
C GLU A 68 -14.59 12.10 -20.34
N PRO A 69 -15.31 11.31 -19.50
CA PRO A 69 -14.72 10.66 -18.33
C PRO A 69 -13.56 9.75 -18.74
N HIS A 70 -12.37 10.02 -18.22
CA HIS A 70 -11.17 9.25 -18.49
C HIS A 70 -10.07 9.50 -17.45
N THR A 71 -9.17 8.54 -17.23
CA THR A 71 -8.01 8.75 -16.35
C THR A 71 -7.09 9.86 -16.86
N TYR A 72 -6.91 9.96 -18.18
CA TYR A 72 -6.19 11.06 -18.83
C TYR A 72 -6.87 12.42 -18.61
N ALA A 73 -8.20 12.49 -18.60
CA ALA A 73 -8.91 13.72 -18.28
C ALA A 73 -8.65 14.19 -16.85
N LEU A 74 -8.64 13.26 -15.88
CA LEU A 74 -8.32 13.56 -14.49
C LEU A 74 -6.85 13.94 -14.31
N ALA A 75 -5.93 13.23 -14.98
CA ALA A 75 -4.50 13.57 -14.97
C ALA A 75 -4.22 14.95 -15.59
N ARG A 76 -4.91 15.29 -16.69
CA ARG A 76 -4.89 16.65 -17.28
C ARG A 76 -5.40 17.69 -16.30
N ARG A 77 -6.49 17.40 -15.58
CA ARG A 77 -7.02 18.30 -14.54
C ARG A 77 -5.96 18.53 -13.46
N ALA A 78 -5.28 17.49 -12.98
CA ALA A 78 -4.17 17.63 -12.05
C ALA A 78 -3.08 18.53 -12.64
N PHE A 79 -2.59 18.22 -13.84
CA PHE A 79 -1.53 18.99 -14.50
C PHE A 79 -1.90 20.47 -14.66
N ARG A 80 -3.12 20.78 -15.10
CA ARG A 80 -3.61 22.16 -15.22
C ARG A 80 -3.83 22.82 -13.86
N GLY A 81 -4.34 22.10 -12.86
CA GLY A 81 -4.46 22.60 -11.49
C GLY A 81 -3.12 23.02 -10.91
N MET A 82 -2.07 22.23 -11.16
CA MET A 82 -0.71 22.56 -10.78
C MET A 82 -0.18 23.81 -11.50
N MET A 83 -0.32 23.85 -12.83
CA MET A 83 0.21 24.94 -13.66
C MET A 83 -0.55 26.26 -13.48
N ASP A 84 -1.88 26.22 -13.53
CA ASP A 84 -2.73 27.41 -13.55
C ASP A 84 -2.96 27.97 -12.13
N ALA A 85 -3.17 27.10 -11.14
CA ALA A 85 -3.45 27.50 -9.77
C ALA A 85 -2.19 27.55 -8.89
N ARG A 86 -1.02 27.15 -9.41
CA ARG A 86 0.26 27.10 -8.69
C ARG A 86 0.11 26.36 -7.35
N ARG A 87 -0.53 25.19 -7.36
CA ARG A 87 -0.79 24.37 -6.17
C ARG A 87 -0.50 22.90 -6.44
N ASP A 88 0.17 22.25 -5.50
CA ASP A 88 0.48 20.82 -5.62
C ASP A 88 -0.80 19.99 -5.65
N GLN A 89 -0.79 18.87 -6.36
CA GLN A 89 -1.97 18.04 -6.60
C GLN A 89 -1.75 16.62 -6.08
N ALA A 90 -2.83 15.93 -5.72
CA ALA A 90 -2.78 14.53 -5.34
C ALA A 90 -3.85 13.74 -6.10
N ILE A 91 -3.50 12.65 -6.75
CA ILE A 91 -4.43 11.69 -7.36
C ILE A 91 -4.51 10.48 -6.43
N LEU A 92 -5.65 10.31 -5.77
CA LEU A 92 -5.90 9.25 -4.79
C LEU A 92 -6.69 8.13 -5.45
N ILE A 93 -6.03 6.98 -5.67
CA ILE A 93 -6.61 5.83 -6.37
C ILE A 93 -6.94 4.74 -5.35
N SER A 94 -8.19 4.31 -5.32
CA SER A 94 -8.72 3.41 -4.30
C SER A 94 -9.73 2.44 -4.88
N GLY A 95 -9.98 1.34 -4.18
CA GLY A 95 -10.86 0.26 -4.64
C GLY A 95 -10.35 -1.11 -4.20
N GLU A 96 -11.18 -2.13 -4.28
CA GLU A 96 -10.82 -3.49 -3.85
C GLU A 96 -9.64 -4.10 -4.63
N SER A 97 -9.08 -5.19 -4.13
CA SER A 97 -8.03 -5.93 -4.85
C SER A 97 -8.54 -6.45 -6.19
N GLY A 98 -7.80 -6.14 -7.26
CA GLY A 98 -8.19 -6.46 -8.65
C GLY A 98 -9.17 -5.46 -9.29
N ALA A 99 -9.48 -4.32 -8.65
CA ALA A 99 -10.36 -3.30 -9.23
C ALA A 99 -9.70 -2.42 -10.32
N GLY A 100 -8.38 -2.54 -10.54
CA GLY A 100 -7.66 -1.79 -11.58
C GLY A 100 -6.89 -0.55 -11.09
N LYS A 101 -6.59 -0.45 -9.78
CA LYS A 101 -5.85 0.69 -9.20
C LYS A 101 -4.48 0.92 -9.86
N THR A 102 -3.64 -0.11 -9.90
CA THR A 102 -2.29 -0.04 -10.47
C THR A 102 -2.29 0.31 -11.96
N GLU A 103 -3.28 -0.16 -12.72
CA GLU A 103 -3.44 0.21 -14.13
C GLU A 103 -3.87 1.68 -14.28
N ALA A 104 -4.78 2.17 -13.43
CA ALA A 104 -5.12 3.60 -13.39
C ALA A 104 -3.91 4.47 -13.02
N THR A 105 -3.05 4.03 -12.09
CA THR A 105 -1.79 4.70 -11.75
C THR A 105 -0.88 4.81 -12.96
N LYS A 106 -0.65 3.70 -13.68
CA LYS A 106 0.16 3.68 -14.91
C LYS A 106 -0.39 4.67 -15.93
N GLN A 107 -1.70 4.67 -16.18
CA GLN A 107 -2.35 5.57 -17.12
C GLN A 107 -2.17 7.05 -16.74
N CYS A 108 -2.35 7.40 -15.46
CA CYS A 108 -2.12 8.77 -14.99
C CYS A 108 -0.66 9.19 -15.20
N LEU A 109 0.31 8.34 -14.84
CA LEU A 109 1.73 8.63 -15.02
C LEU A 109 2.12 8.75 -16.50
N HIS A 110 1.61 7.87 -17.37
CA HIS A 110 1.81 7.95 -18.81
C HIS A 110 1.31 9.28 -19.39
N PHE A 111 0.13 9.73 -18.98
CA PHE A 111 -0.38 11.03 -19.42
C PHE A 111 0.46 12.20 -18.91
N LEU A 112 0.86 12.18 -17.63
CA LEU A 112 1.69 13.25 -17.06
C LEU A 112 3.07 13.33 -17.74
N ALA A 113 3.65 12.19 -18.10
CA ALA A 113 4.88 12.10 -18.87
C ALA A 113 4.75 12.75 -20.25
N ASP A 114 3.68 12.42 -20.98
CA ASP A 114 3.41 12.97 -22.31
C ASP A 114 3.13 14.49 -22.25
N ALA A 115 2.25 14.91 -21.33
CA ALA A 115 1.81 16.29 -21.21
C ALA A 115 2.92 17.28 -20.79
N ALA A 116 3.92 16.82 -20.04
CA ALA A 116 5.03 17.65 -19.56
C ALA A 116 6.19 17.78 -20.56
N GLY A 117 6.25 16.90 -21.56
CA GLY A 117 7.30 16.88 -22.58
C GLY A 117 8.66 16.36 -22.08
N THR A 118 9.50 15.91 -23.03
CA THR A 118 10.69 15.10 -22.77
C THR A 118 12.00 15.89 -22.92
N LYS A 119 12.87 15.86 -21.90
CA LYS A 119 14.29 16.26 -22.02
C LYS A 119 15.25 15.44 -21.16
N SER A 120 14.81 14.87 -20.03
CA SER A 120 15.68 14.27 -19.01
C SER A 120 15.66 12.73 -18.98
N GLY A 121 14.73 12.08 -19.71
CA GLY A 121 14.53 10.62 -19.67
C GLY A 121 14.01 10.11 -18.32
N VAL A 122 13.66 11.02 -17.40
CA VAL A 122 13.12 10.68 -16.08
C VAL A 122 11.77 9.99 -16.22
N GLU A 123 10.93 10.40 -17.19
CA GLU A 123 9.65 9.73 -17.40
C GLU A 123 9.81 8.23 -17.74
N GLN A 124 10.81 7.88 -18.55
CA GLN A 124 11.10 6.50 -18.89
C GLN A 124 11.58 5.73 -17.65
N ARG A 125 12.40 6.35 -16.79
CA ARG A 125 12.85 5.73 -15.54
C ARG A 125 11.71 5.46 -14.56
N ILE A 126 10.76 6.38 -14.42
CA ILE A 126 9.55 6.18 -13.59
C ILE A 126 8.78 4.95 -14.07
N LEU A 127 8.58 4.84 -15.38
CA LEU A 127 7.86 3.71 -15.98
C LEU A 127 8.66 2.40 -15.88
N GLN A 128 9.98 2.46 -16.09
CA GLN A 128 10.90 1.32 -15.97
C GLN A 128 11.11 0.85 -14.52
N ALA A 129 10.76 1.65 -13.50
CA ALA A 129 10.79 1.21 -12.12
C ALA A 129 9.63 0.25 -11.77
N ASN A 130 8.53 0.26 -12.54
CA ASN A 130 7.35 -0.57 -12.24
C ASN A 130 7.65 -2.08 -12.23
N PRO A 131 8.36 -2.68 -13.21
CA PRO A 131 8.74 -4.09 -13.15
C PRO A 131 9.44 -4.49 -11.84
N ILE A 132 10.34 -3.64 -11.31
CA ILE A 132 11.02 -3.89 -10.03
C ILE A 132 9.99 -3.85 -8.88
N LEU A 133 9.19 -2.80 -8.82
CA LEU A 133 8.21 -2.62 -7.75
C LEU A 133 7.14 -3.73 -7.75
N GLU A 134 6.71 -4.19 -8.92
CA GLU A 134 5.75 -5.28 -9.06
C GLU A 134 6.40 -6.64 -8.74
N ALA A 135 7.61 -6.91 -9.23
CA ALA A 135 8.30 -8.15 -8.95
C ALA A 135 8.57 -8.36 -7.45
N PHE A 136 9.04 -7.31 -6.77
CA PHE A 136 9.41 -7.37 -5.35
C PHE A 136 8.27 -6.99 -4.39
N GLY A 137 7.23 -6.33 -4.87
CA GLY A 137 6.15 -5.80 -4.02
C GLY A 137 4.77 -6.42 -4.28
N ASN A 138 4.58 -7.14 -5.38
CA ASN A 138 3.31 -7.77 -5.71
C ASN A 138 3.36 -9.28 -5.60
N ALA A 139 2.18 -9.87 -5.41
CA ALA A 139 2.00 -11.31 -5.31
C ALA A 139 0.63 -11.74 -5.84
N LYS A 140 0.52 -13.04 -6.15
CA LYS A 140 -0.76 -13.67 -6.48
C LYS A 140 -1.55 -13.93 -5.20
N THR A 141 -2.78 -13.43 -5.16
CA THR A 141 -3.79 -13.76 -4.15
C THR A 141 -4.96 -14.47 -4.80
N VAL A 142 -5.88 -15.00 -3.99
CA VAL A 142 -7.15 -15.55 -4.50
C VAL A 142 -7.98 -14.51 -5.28
N ARG A 143 -7.81 -13.22 -4.98
CA ARG A 143 -8.59 -12.11 -5.57
C ARG A 143 -7.95 -11.51 -6.82
N ASN A 144 -6.63 -11.45 -6.89
CA ASN A 144 -5.88 -10.78 -7.94
C ASN A 144 -4.53 -11.48 -8.16
N ASP A 145 -4.18 -11.75 -9.42
CA ASP A 145 -2.95 -12.45 -9.77
C ASP A 145 -1.69 -11.58 -9.65
N ASN A 146 -1.85 -10.25 -9.70
CA ASN A 146 -0.79 -9.25 -9.51
C ASN A 146 -1.24 -8.23 -8.45
N SER A 147 -1.42 -8.70 -7.21
CA SER A 147 -1.87 -7.85 -6.10
C SER A 147 -0.69 -7.14 -5.46
N SER A 148 -0.71 -5.80 -5.46
CA SER A 148 0.21 -5.02 -4.63
C SER A 148 0.09 -5.47 -3.17
N ARG A 149 1.25 -5.81 -2.56
CA ARG A 149 1.44 -6.17 -1.14
C ARG A 149 2.31 -5.13 -0.41
N PHE A 150 2.38 -3.90 -0.95
CA PHE A 150 2.83 -2.66 -0.33
C PHE A 150 1.96 -1.49 -0.82
N GLY A 151 1.83 -0.42 -0.02
CA GLY A 151 1.25 0.85 -0.45
C GLY A 151 2.32 1.73 -1.10
N ARG A 152 1.96 2.49 -2.12
CA ARG A 152 2.90 3.25 -2.94
C ARG A 152 2.42 4.68 -3.16
N TRP A 153 3.25 5.64 -2.76
CA TRP A 153 3.09 7.04 -3.10
C TRP A 153 4.17 7.45 -4.09
N MET A 154 3.77 7.96 -5.25
CA MET A 154 4.67 8.41 -6.31
C MET A 154 4.51 9.92 -6.46
N GLU A 155 5.60 10.67 -6.33
CA GLU A 155 5.65 12.10 -6.59
C GLU A 155 6.28 12.31 -7.97
N VAL A 156 5.59 13.05 -8.84
CA VAL A 156 6.18 13.57 -10.07
C VAL A 156 6.45 15.05 -9.84
N HIS A 157 7.71 15.45 -9.96
CA HIS A 157 8.17 16.81 -9.73
C HIS A 157 8.29 17.55 -11.05
N PHE A 158 7.85 18.80 -11.07
CA PHE A 158 7.79 19.65 -12.26
C PHE A 158 8.53 20.96 -12.01
N GLU A 159 9.28 21.39 -13.02
CA GLU A 159 10.04 22.63 -12.97
C GLU A 159 9.09 23.83 -12.79
N SER A 160 9.34 24.59 -11.72
CA SER A 160 8.51 25.73 -11.32
C SER A 160 9.10 27.08 -11.77
N SER A 161 10.37 27.10 -12.16
CA SER A 161 11.06 28.30 -12.65
C SER A 161 12.23 27.92 -13.57
N GLY A 162 12.26 28.43 -14.79
CA GLY A 162 13.30 28.07 -15.77
C GLY A 162 12.90 28.36 -17.22
N ARG A 163 13.66 27.81 -18.18
CA ARG A 163 13.42 28.04 -19.63
C ARG A 163 12.10 27.42 -20.15
N VAL A 164 11.56 26.39 -19.50
CA VAL A 164 10.24 25.79 -19.82
C VAL A 164 9.55 25.33 -18.52
N GLU A 165 8.58 26.11 -18.03
CA GLU A 165 7.75 25.76 -16.86
C GLU A 165 6.90 24.51 -17.17
N GLY A 166 6.75 23.59 -16.20
CA GLY A 166 5.89 22.41 -16.34
C GLY A 166 6.55 21.16 -16.92
N GLN A 167 7.87 21.16 -17.17
CA GLN A 167 8.61 19.95 -17.53
C GLN A 167 8.90 19.07 -16.31
N ILE A 168 8.98 17.74 -16.49
CA ILE A 168 9.36 16.82 -15.41
C ILE A 168 10.81 17.06 -14.98
N ALA A 169 11.00 17.43 -13.73
CA ALA A 169 12.28 17.68 -13.09
C ALA A 169 12.82 16.45 -12.35
N GLY A 170 11.94 15.57 -11.86
CA GLY A 170 12.31 14.42 -11.05
C GLY A 170 11.11 13.57 -10.66
N ALA A 171 11.36 12.45 -10.00
CA ALA A 171 10.32 11.67 -9.34
C ALA A 171 10.82 10.98 -8.09
N PHE A 172 9.89 10.76 -7.17
CA PHE A 172 10.15 10.12 -5.90
C PHE A 172 9.09 9.04 -5.62
N VAL A 173 9.52 7.91 -5.08
CA VAL A 173 8.67 6.80 -4.68
C VAL A 173 8.83 6.56 -3.20
N GLU A 174 7.72 6.61 -2.47
CA GLU A 174 7.63 6.22 -1.08
C GLU A 174 6.81 4.92 -0.98
N SER A 175 7.40 3.90 -0.36
CA SER A 175 6.75 2.60 -0.13
C SER A 175 6.32 2.47 1.33
N TYR A 176 5.14 1.88 1.54
CA TYR A 176 4.52 1.71 2.85
C TYR A 176 4.07 0.26 3.05
N LEU A 177 4.15 -0.25 4.29
CA LEU A 177 3.60 -1.56 4.69
C LEU A 177 3.84 -2.70 3.69
N LEU A 178 5.10 -3.03 3.42
CA LEU A 178 5.40 -4.29 2.77
C LEU A 178 4.89 -5.44 3.67
N GLU A 179 4.05 -6.33 3.14
CA GLU A 179 3.53 -7.50 3.85
C GLU A 179 4.63 -8.57 4.02
N LYS A 180 5.55 -8.34 4.96
CA LYS A 180 6.75 -9.18 5.16
C LYS A 180 6.40 -10.65 5.45
N SER A 181 5.27 -10.91 6.13
CA SER A 181 4.81 -12.26 6.46
C SER A 181 4.66 -13.15 5.21
N ARG A 182 4.38 -12.55 4.04
CA ARG A 182 4.28 -13.27 2.76
C ARG A 182 5.58 -13.94 2.30
N VAL A 183 6.74 -13.50 2.81
CA VAL A 183 8.03 -14.16 2.53
C VAL A 183 8.05 -15.59 3.10
N VAL A 184 7.42 -15.81 4.25
CA VAL A 184 7.53 -17.06 5.02
C VAL A 184 6.25 -17.91 4.99
N ALA A 185 5.09 -17.29 4.77
CA ALA A 185 3.80 -17.97 4.79
C ALA A 185 2.79 -17.36 3.83
N GLN A 186 1.99 -18.20 3.18
CA GLN A 186 0.90 -17.78 2.29
C GLN A 186 -0.32 -18.68 2.47
N ALA A 187 -1.51 -18.15 2.17
CA ALA A 187 -2.75 -18.92 2.17
C ALA A 187 -2.81 -19.88 0.97
N ALA A 188 -3.64 -20.92 1.07
CA ALA A 188 -3.82 -21.89 -0.01
C ALA A 188 -4.27 -21.20 -1.32
N GLY A 189 -3.65 -21.56 -2.44
CA GLY A 189 -3.90 -20.96 -3.75
C GLY A 189 -3.22 -19.62 -4.00
N GLU A 190 -2.46 -19.08 -3.03
CA GLU A 190 -1.68 -17.85 -3.18
C GLU A 190 -0.20 -18.11 -3.49
N ARG A 191 0.51 -17.07 -3.95
CA ARG A 191 1.97 -17.07 -4.11
C ARG A 191 2.63 -16.15 -3.07
N SER A 192 3.93 -16.37 -2.86
CA SER A 192 4.82 -15.32 -2.35
C SER A 192 5.03 -14.21 -3.41
N PHE A 193 5.96 -13.30 -3.17
CA PHE A 193 6.32 -12.25 -4.13
C PHE A 193 6.81 -12.83 -5.47
N HIS A 194 6.48 -12.15 -6.57
CA HIS A 194 6.75 -12.63 -7.93
C HIS A 194 8.24 -12.92 -8.18
N ILE A 195 9.13 -12.09 -7.64
CA ILE A 195 10.58 -12.23 -7.79
C ILE A 195 11.10 -13.61 -7.38
N PHE A 196 10.51 -14.28 -6.40
CA PHE A 196 10.94 -15.62 -6.00
C PHE A 196 10.69 -16.66 -7.10
N TYR A 197 9.52 -16.60 -7.75
CA TYR A 197 9.14 -17.53 -8.81
C TYR A 197 9.88 -17.23 -10.11
N GLN A 198 10.02 -15.94 -10.42
CA GLN A 198 10.85 -15.43 -11.52
C GLN A 198 12.31 -15.91 -11.38
N LEU A 199 12.90 -15.74 -10.19
CA LEU A 199 14.26 -16.19 -9.92
C LEU A 199 14.41 -17.71 -9.99
N CYS A 200 13.51 -18.48 -9.37
CA CYS A 200 13.55 -19.96 -9.40
C CYS A 200 13.36 -20.54 -10.81
N SER A 201 12.68 -19.81 -11.71
CA SER A 201 12.48 -20.22 -13.10
C SER A 201 13.62 -19.78 -14.03
N SER A 202 14.53 -18.93 -13.53
CA SER A 202 15.63 -18.38 -14.33
C SER A 202 16.86 -19.30 -14.36
N PRO A 203 17.73 -19.17 -15.39
CA PRO A 203 19.02 -19.87 -15.42
C PRO A 203 19.96 -19.51 -14.25
N ARG A 204 19.73 -18.37 -13.58
CA ARG A 204 20.53 -17.92 -12.43
C ARG A 204 20.24 -18.70 -11.14
N ALA A 205 19.14 -19.45 -11.07
CA ALA A 205 18.73 -20.21 -9.88
C ALA A 205 19.80 -21.19 -9.39
N ALA A 206 20.41 -21.96 -10.30
CA ALA A 206 21.38 -23.00 -9.99
C ALA A 206 22.63 -22.45 -9.28
N GLY A 207 23.13 -21.29 -9.72
CA GLY A 207 24.27 -20.61 -9.09
C GLY A 207 23.99 -20.04 -7.70
N LEU A 208 22.71 -20.01 -7.29
CA LEU A 208 22.25 -19.57 -5.97
C LEU A 208 21.80 -20.75 -5.09
N GLY A 209 22.00 -21.99 -5.56
CA GLY A 209 21.55 -23.20 -4.89
C GLY A 209 20.02 -23.35 -4.83
N LEU A 210 19.27 -22.59 -5.61
CA LEU A 210 17.81 -22.65 -5.64
C LEU A 210 17.33 -23.85 -6.47
N ARG A 211 16.25 -24.46 -5.99
CA ARG A 211 15.53 -25.58 -6.60
C ARG A 211 14.24 -25.04 -7.25
N PRO A 212 13.50 -25.86 -8.02
CA PRO A 212 12.16 -25.48 -8.46
C PRO A 212 11.31 -24.98 -7.29
N ALA A 213 10.51 -23.92 -7.51
CA ALA A 213 9.76 -23.26 -6.44
C ALA A 213 8.84 -24.22 -5.64
N SER A 214 8.38 -25.31 -6.25
CA SER A 214 7.58 -26.35 -5.60
C SER A 214 8.33 -27.14 -4.51
N GLU A 215 9.66 -27.15 -4.53
CA GLU A 215 10.51 -27.91 -3.60
C GLU A 215 10.96 -27.10 -2.38
N HIS A 216 10.74 -25.79 -2.40
CA HIS A 216 11.02 -24.88 -1.29
C HIS A 216 9.79 -24.76 -0.38
N ARG A 217 9.97 -24.87 0.93
CA ARG A 217 8.88 -24.88 1.92
C ARG A 217 8.01 -23.64 1.83
N SER A 218 8.65 -22.47 1.78
CA SER A 218 7.96 -21.17 1.75
C SER A 218 7.31 -20.82 0.40
N LEU A 219 7.61 -21.55 -0.67
CA LEU A 219 7.08 -21.24 -2.02
C LEU A 219 6.10 -22.30 -2.53
N GLY A 220 6.25 -23.56 -2.11
CA GLY A 220 5.44 -24.69 -2.55
C GLY A 220 4.23 -25.01 -1.66
N ARG A 221 4.28 -24.70 -0.34
CA ARG A 221 3.26 -25.12 0.63
C ARG A 221 1.85 -24.62 0.33
N ALA A 222 1.73 -23.45 -0.29
CA ALA A 222 0.45 -22.87 -0.68
C ALA A 222 -0.21 -23.55 -1.90
N GLY A 223 0.49 -24.47 -2.58
CA GLY A 223 -0.05 -25.22 -3.71
C GLY A 223 -0.20 -24.43 -5.01
N CYS A 224 0.44 -23.27 -5.13
CA CYS A 224 0.41 -22.44 -6.33
C CYS A 224 1.81 -21.94 -6.68
N THR A 225 2.41 -22.45 -7.75
CA THR A 225 3.73 -22.02 -8.24
C THR A 225 3.70 -21.34 -9.59
N ALA A 226 2.62 -21.50 -10.36
CA ALA A 226 2.43 -20.89 -11.68
C ALA A 226 1.15 -20.06 -11.74
N ILE A 227 1.12 -19.05 -12.62
CA ILE A 227 -0.07 -18.26 -12.92
C ILE A 227 -0.40 -18.44 -14.41
N ARG A 228 -1.67 -18.74 -14.71
CA ARG A 228 -2.11 -18.88 -16.10
C ARG A 228 -1.89 -17.58 -16.88
N GLY A 229 -1.14 -17.67 -17.98
CA GLY A 229 -0.89 -16.53 -18.87
C GLY A 229 0.21 -15.58 -18.41
N VAL A 230 0.95 -15.92 -17.35
CA VAL A 230 2.14 -15.19 -16.91
C VAL A 230 3.37 -16.00 -17.29
N ASP A 231 4.38 -15.33 -17.83
CA ASP A 231 5.68 -15.91 -18.14
C ASP A 231 6.70 -15.34 -17.16
N ASP A 232 6.92 -16.06 -16.06
CA ASP A 232 7.86 -15.64 -15.00
C ASP A 232 9.31 -15.52 -15.54
N VAL A 233 9.67 -16.16 -16.66
CA VAL A 233 11.01 -16.03 -17.27
C VAL A 233 11.13 -14.71 -18.03
N ALA A 234 10.17 -14.40 -18.89
CA ALA A 234 10.15 -13.12 -19.61
C ALA A 234 10.01 -11.93 -18.64
N ASP A 235 9.19 -12.05 -17.60
CA ASP A 235 9.05 -11.03 -16.56
C ASP A 235 10.35 -10.83 -15.78
N PHE A 236 11.11 -11.90 -15.54
CA PHE A 236 12.42 -11.80 -14.88
C PHE A 236 13.44 -11.02 -15.73
N GLU A 237 13.48 -11.25 -17.04
CA GLU A 237 14.36 -10.49 -17.94
C GLU A 237 13.99 -8.99 -17.96
N ALA A 238 12.69 -8.68 -17.92
CA ALA A 238 12.24 -7.30 -17.78
C ALA A 238 12.72 -6.67 -16.46
N VAL A 239 12.69 -7.42 -15.34
CA VAL A 239 13.23 -6.97 -14.05
C VAL A 239 14.73 -6.70 -14.13
N LEU A 240 15.51 -7.59 -14.74
CA LEU A 240 16.95 -7.39 -14.92
C LEU A 240 17.26 -6.14 -15.75
N SER A 241 16.54 -5.94 -16.86
CA SER A 241 16.66 -4.73 -17.67
C SER A 241 16.32 -3.46 -16.88
N SER A 242 15.28 -3.51 -16.06
CA SER A 242 14.89 -2.38 -15.21
C SER A 242 15.93 -2.08 -14.13
N LEU A 243 16.50 -3.10 -13.48
CA LEU A 243 17.54 -2.91 -12.46
C LEU A 243 18.79 -2.23 -13.06
N ALA A 244 19.20 -2.66 -14.26
CA ALA A 244 20.30 -2.04 -14.98
C ALA A 244 19.98 -0.57 -15.34
N ALA A 245 18.75 -0.28 -15.79
CA ALA A 245 18.31 1.09 -16.09
C ALA A 245 18.29 2.02 -14.86
N MET A 246 18.11 1.46 -13.65
CA MET A 246 18.21 2.19 -12.38
C MET A 246 19.67 2.35 -11.89
N GLY A 247 20.64 1.91 -12.68
CA GLY A 247 22.07 2.09 -12.40
C GLY A 247 22.68 1.05 -11.45
N LEU A 248 22.02 -0.10 -11.24
CA LEU A 248 22.65 -1.21 -10.53
C LEU A 248 23.59 -1.97 -11.47
N GLY A 249 24.85 -2.14 -11.06
CA GLY A 249 25.82 -2.96 -11.80
C GLY A 249 25.54 -4.46 -11.65
N ASP A 250 26.13 -5.29 -12.51
CA ASP A 250 25.92 -6.75 -12.52
C ASP A 250 26.21 -7.41 -11.16
N ASP A 251 27.27 -6.96 -10.46
CA ASP A 251 27.61 -7.44 -9.12
C ASP A 251 26.53 -7.09 -8.08
N GLU A 252 25.99 -5.88 -8.13
CA GLU A 252 24.92 -5.44 -7.22
C GLU A 252 23.62 -6.19 -7.51
N VAL A 253 23.29 -6.42 -8.79
CA VAL A 253 22.18 -7.27 -9.20
C VAL A 253 22.38 -8.69 -8.67
N GLY A 254 23.58 -9.26 -8.82
CA GLY A 254 23.93 -10.57 -8.26
C GLY A 254 23.68 -10.65 -6.75
N TRP A 255 24.09 -9.62 -6.00
CA TRP A 255 23.84 -9.56 -4.55
C TRP A 255 22.37 -9.36 -4.18
N ALA A 256 21.60 -8.60 -4.97
CA ALA A 256 20.16 -8.49 -4.76
C ALA A 256 19.46 -9.84 -4.91
N LEU A 257 19.82 -10.61 -5.95
CA LEU A 257 19.28 -11.96 -6.17
C LEU A 257 19.72 -12.95 -5.08
N ARG A 258 20.96 -12.82 -4.57
CA ARG A 258 21.43 -13.60 -3.40
C ARG A 258 20.60 -13.31 -2.16
N LEU A 259 20.26 -12.06 -1.87
CA LEU A 259 19.40 -11.74 -0.73
C LEU A 259 18.00 -12.36 -0.87
N CYS A 260 17.43 -12.43 -2.08
CA CYS A 260 16.21 -13.21 -2.33
C CYS A 260 16.42 -14.70 -2.05
N ALA A 261 17.50 -15.29 -2.57
CA ALA A 261 17.80 -16.70 -2.36
C ALA A 261 18.03 -17.04 -0.88
N ALA A 262 18.71 -16.16 -0.13
CA ALA A 262 18.89 -16.28 1.31
C ALA A 262 17.55 -16.37 2.05
N SER A 263 16.58 -15.50 1.72
CA SER A 263 15.24 -15.56 2.32
C SER A 263 14.55 -16.89 2.09
N VAL A 264 14.73 -17.51 0.91
CA VAL A 264 14.17 -18.84 0.61
C VAL A 264 14.90 -19.93 1.41
N HIS A 265 16.23 -19.95 1.39
CA HIS A 265 17.04 -20.96 2.11
C HIS A 265 16.83 -20.94 3.61
N LEU A 266 16.66 -19.75 4.21
CA LEU A 266 16.33 -19.61 5.64
C LEU A 266 14.99 -20.26 6.01
N CYS A 267 14.03 -20.29 5.09
CA CYS A 267 12.74 -20.95 5.29
C CYS A 267 12.80 -22.48 5.16
N ASP A 268 13.88 -23.01 4.58
CA ASP A 268 14.11 -24.44 4.41
C ASP A 268 14.93 -25.05 5.56
N LEU A 269 15.29 -24.26 6.58
CA LEU A 269 15.99 -24.74 7.77
C LEU A 269 15.04 -25.44 8.73
N ASP A 270 15.52 -26.56 9.28
CA ASP A 270 14.93 -27.29 10.39
C ASP A 270 15.83 -27.19 11.63
N PHE A 271 15.20 -27.20 12.79
CA PHE A 271 15.87 -27.10 14.08
C PHE A 271 15.46 -28.27 14.97
N GLU A 272 16.42 -28.88 15.64
CA GLU A 272 16.20 -30.02 16.52
C GLU A 272 16.65 -29.71 17.96
N PRO A 273 15.98 -30.26 18.99
CA PRO A 273 16.41 -30.11 20.37
C PRO A 273 17.83 -30.67 20.58
N CYS A 274 18.60 -30.03 21.46
CA CYS A 274 19.87 -30.59 21.92
C CYS A 274 19.64 -31.77 22.88
N ASP A 275 20.57 -32.71 22.89
CA ASP A 275 20.56 -33.86 23.81
C ASP A 275 20.66 -33.32 25.25
N GLY A 276 19.67 -33.63 26.09
CA GLY A 276 19.53 -33.07 27.45
C GLY A 276 18.45 -32.00 27.62
N GLY A 277 17.74 -31.61 26.55
CA GLY A 277 16.49 -30.82 26.61
C GLY A 277 16.67 -29.29 26.66
N ASP A 278 17.85 -28.80 27.03
CA ASP A 278 18.13 -27.36 27.07
C ASP A 278 18.68 -26.84 25.73
N GLY A 279 17.77 -26.24 24.94
CA GLY A 279 18.10 -25.52 23.69
C GLY A 279 17.95 -26.34 22.41
N SER A 280 18.42 -25.79 21.30
CA SER A 280 18.32 -26.37 19.96
C SER A 280 19.60 -26.21 19.15
N ARG A 281 19.69 -26.98 18.06
CA ARG A 281 20.71 -26.92 17.02
C ARG A 281 20.04 -26.96 15.65
N VAL A 282 20.74 -26.51 14.60
CA VAL A 282 20.29 -26.71 13.22
C VAL A 282 20.34 -28.20 12.90
N ALA A 283 19.27 -28.76 12.32
CA ALA A 283 19.18 -30.16 11.99
C ALA A 283 20.21 -30.56 10.94
N ALA A 284 20.74 -31.79 11.02
CA ALA A 284 21.77 -32.27 10.09
C ALA A 284 21.34 -32.20 8.61
N GLY A 285 20.05 -32.44 8.33
CA GLY A 285 19.47 -32.33 6.98
C GLY A 285 19.42 -30.90 6.43
N SER A 286 19.66 -29.89 7.26
CA SER A 286 19.68 -28.47 6.88
C SER A 286 21.07 -27.92 6.61
N ALA A 287 22.12 -28.76 6.56
CA ALA A 287 23.49 -28.30 6.30
C ALA A 287 23.64 -27.56 4.96
N THR A 288 23.01 -28.07 3.90
CA THR A 288 23.03 -27.46 2.56
C THR A 288 22.29 -26.11 2.52
N PRO A 289 21.01 -25.99 2.92
CA PRO A 289 20.34 -24.69 2.94
C PRO A 289 21.01 -23.69 3.89
N LEU A 290 21.59 -24.13 5.01
CA LEU A 290 22.33 -23.25 5.93
C LEU A 290 23.59 -22.66 5.26
N ALA A 291 24.37 -23.50 4.57
CA ALA A 291 25.55 -23.05 3.84
C ALA A 291 25.17 -22.07 2.72
N ALA A 292 24.14 -22.40 1.93
CA ALA A 292 23.65 -21.55 0.85
C ALA A 292 23.11 -20.20 1.38
N ALA A 293 22.36 -20.20 2.49
CA ALA A 293 21.90 -18.99 3.15
C ALA A 293 23.07 -18.12 3.62
N ALA A 294 24.08 -18.71 4.27
CA ALA A 294 25.25 -17.99 4.76
C ALA A 294 26.06 -17.34 3.63
N GLU A 295 26.28 -18.08 2.53
CA GLU A 295 26.96 -17.57 1.34
C GLU A 295 26.19 -16.40 0.71
N CYS A 296 24.88 -16.57 0.54
CA CYS A 296 24.01 -15.54 -0.05
C CYS A 296 23.95 -14.27 0.82
N LEU A 297 23.99 -14.41 2.14
CA LEU A 297 24.07 -13.28 3.08
C LEU A 297 25.48 -12.68 3.20
N GLY A 298 26.52 -13.36 2.70
CA GLY A 298 27.91 -12.95 2.83
C GLY A 298 28.45 -13.06 4.26
N VAL A 299 28.01 -14.05 5.02
CA VAL A 299 28.40 -14.28 6.43
C VAL A 299 28.97 -15.69 6.63
N ALA A 300 29.71 -15.90 7.72
CA ALA A 300 30.21 -17.24 8.04
C ALA A 300 29.07 -18.19 8.45
N THR A 301 29.05 -19.42 7.91
CA THR A 301 28.02 -20.44 8.22
C THR A 301 27.93 -20.74 9.71
N SER A 302 29.06 -20.83 10.41
CA SER A 302 29.12 -21.06 11.85
C SER A 302 28.51 -19.89 12.65
N ALA A 303 28.75 -18.65 12.22
CA ALA A 303 28.19 -17.46 12.85
C ALA A 303 26.68 -17.37 12.64
N LEU A 304 26.19 -17.67 11.43
CA LEU A 304 24.75 -17.75 11.15
C LEU A 304 24.08 -18.82 12.00
N SER A 305 24.65 -20.03 12.05
CA SER A 305 24.12 -21.12 12.86
C SER A 305 24.00 -20.73 14.33
N ALA A 306 25.06 -20.14 14.91
CA ALA A 306 25.07 -19.70 16.30
C ALA A 306 24.03 -18.60 16.55
N ALA A 307 23.91 -17.61 15.65
CA ALA A 307 22.99 -16.50 15.80
C ALA A 307 21.50 -16.90 15.70
N LEU A 308 21.19 -18.00 15.01
CA LEU A 308 19.82 -18.54 14.92
C LEU A 308 19.43 -19.30 16.19
N VAL A 309 20.36 -20.05 16.79
CA VAL A 309 20.07 -20.91 17.95
C VAL A 309 20.44 -20.26 19.30
N GLU A 310 21.06 -19.09 19.30
CA GLU A 310 21.41 -18.34 20.52
C GLU A 310 20.86 -16.92 20.46
N ARG A 311 20.46 -16.38 21.62
CA ARG A 311 20.11 -14.96 21.78
C ARG A 311 20.80 -14.36 22.99
N ALA A 312 21.21 -13.09 22.86
CA ALA A 312 21.69 -12.31 23.99
C ALA A 312 20.50 -11.75 24.79
N VAL A 313 20.50 -11.96 26.10
CA VAL A 313 19.51 -11.42 27.03
C VAL A 313 20.26 -10.68 28.13
N VAL A 314 19.87 -9.43 28.40
CA VAL A 314 20.41 -8.66 29.53
C VAL A 314 19.65 -9.05 30.78
N VAL A 315 20.33 -9.70 31.72
CA VAL A 315 19.78 -10.07 33.02
C VAL A 315 20.56 -9.31 34.08
N ARG A 316 19.88 -8.43 34.83
CA ARG A 316 20.49 -7.61 35.90
C ARG A 316 21.70 -6.76 35.44
N GLY A 317 21.70 -6.31 34.19
CA GLY A 317 22.77 -5.49 33.62
C GLY A 317 23.89 -6.27 32.93
N GLU A 318 23.92 -7.59 33.05
CA GLU A 318 24.90 -8.45 32.37
C GLU A 318 24.28 -9.11 31.14
N ALA A 319 25.00 -9.10 30.01
CA ALA A 319 24.58 -9.78 28.79
C ALA A 319 24.93 -11.28 28.87
N GLN A 320 23.91 -12.13 28.94
CA GLN A 320 24.06 -13.59 28.90
C GLN A 320 23.54 -14.16 27.57
N ARG A 321 24.22 -15.18 27.04
CA ARG A 321 23.73 -15.93 25.86
C ARG A 321 22.87 -17.09 26.31
N ILE A 322 21.64 -17.14 25.80
CA ILE A 322 20.68 -18.20 26.08
C ILE A 322 20.41 -18.95 24.78
N ARG A 323 20.41 -20.29 24.84
CA ARG A 323 20.02 -21.12 23.70
C ARG A 323 18.50 -21.06 23.47
N ASN A 324 18.11 -20.90 22.22
CA ASN A 324 16.72 -20.92 21.77
C ASN A 324 16.20 -22.36 21.77
N THR A 325 14.92 -22.53 22.09
CA THR A 325 14.19 -23.76 21.75
C THR A 325 14.06 -23.88 20.23
N ALA A 326 13.75 -25.08 19.71
CA ALA A 326 13.61 -25.30 18.28
C ALA A 326 12.60 -24.32 17.64
N GLY A 327 11.41 -24.15 18.22
CA GLY A 327 10.43 -23.17 17.74
C GLY A 327 10.92 -21.72 17.76
N LYS A 328 11.68 -21.30 18.78
CA LYS A 328 12.27 -19.94 18.81
C LYS A 328 13.37 -19.76 17.77
N ALA A 329 14.08 -20.83 17.41
CA ALA A 329 15.09 -20.79 16.35
C ALA A 329 14.41 -20.73 14.96
N GLU A 330 13.28 -21.42 14.77
CA GLU A 330 12.43 -21.28 13.58
C GLU A 330 11.90 -19.84 13.43
N GLU A 331 11.36 -19.26 14.50
CA GLU A 331 10.94 -17.86 14.56
C GLU A 331 12.09 -16.90 14.21
N ALA A 332 13.30 -17.15 14.75
CA ALA A 332 14.48 -16.35 14.46
C ALA A 332 14.89 -16.44 12.97
N SER A 333 14.81 -17.63 12.36
CA SER A 333 15.07 -17.83 10.93
C SER A 333 14.05 -17.11 10.05
N ALA A 334 12.76 -17.24 10.39
CA ALA A 334 11.68 -16.54 9.71
C ALA A 334 11.83 -15.01 9.84
N ALA A 335 12.19 -14.51 11.02
CA ALA A 335 12.46 -13.09 11.25
C ALA A 335 13.64 -12.60 10.39
N LEU A 336 14.72 -13.37 10.28
CA LEU A 336 15.86 -13.06 9.44
C LEU A 336 15.49 -13.03 7.95
N ALA A 337 14.71 -14.01 7.47
CA ALA A 337 14.24 -14.09 6.08
C ALA A 337 13.39 -12.87 5.70
N LYS A 338 12.44 -12.50 6.57
CA LYS A 338 11.61 -11.29 6.43
C LYS A 338 12.46 -10.02 6.42
N ALA A 339 13.44 -9.92 7.33
CA ALA A 339 14.29 -8.75 7.46
C ALA A 339 15.18 -8.56 6.23
N ALA A 340 15.84 -9.62 5.74
CA ALA A 340 16.69 -9.58 4.55
C ALA A 340 15.92 -9.08 3.32
N TYR A 341 14.73 -9.63 3.10
CA TYR A 341 13.86 -9.22 1.99
C TYR A 341 13.38 -7.77 2.11
N ALA A 342 12.89 -7.37 3.29
CA ALA A 342 12.43 -6.00 3.54
C ALA A 342 13.57 -4.97 3.47
N GLY A 343 14.78 -5.38 3.86
CA GLY A 343 16.01 -4.60 3.70
C GLY A 343 16.32 -4.32 2.24
N LEU A 344 16.32 -5.39 1.42
CA LEU A 344 16.53 -5.30 -0.02
C LEU A 344 15.47 -4.42 -0.70
N PHE A 345 14.19 -4.65 -0.41
CA PHE A 345 13.11 -3.86 -1.01
C PHE A 345 13.27 -2.36 -0.73
N ARG A 346 13.60 -1.99 0.51
CA ARG A 346 13.88 -0.60 0.90
C ARG A 346 15.10 -0.04 0.14
N ASP A 347 16.15 -0.85 -0.06
CA ASP A 347 17.33 -0.46 -0.83
C ASP A 347 16.98 -0.17 -2.29
N LEU A 348 16.22 -1.07 -2.93
CA LEU A 348 15.76 -0.91 -4.30
C LEU A 348 14.92 0.35 -4.50
N VAL A 349 13.98 0.65 -3.58
CA VAL A 349 13.22 1.91 -3.61
C VAL A 349 14.14 3.13 -3.52
N ARG A 350 15.17 3.08 -2.66
CA ARG A 350 16.16 4.16 -2.55
C ARG A 350 16.96 4.33 -3.85
N ARG A 351 17.33 3.23 -4.52
CA ARG A 351 18.04 3.24 -5.81
C ARG A 351 17.18 3.83 -6.92
N ILE A 352 15.89 3.44 -6.97
CA ILE A 352 14.90 4.03 -7.89
C ILE A 352 14.84 5.55 -7.68
N ASN A 353 14.73 6.02 -6.43
CA ASN A 353 14.70 7.45 -6.13
C ASN A 353 15.98 8.17 -6.54
N ALA A 354 17.15 7.55 -6.30
CA ALA A 354 18.43 8.10 -6.76
C ALA A 354 18.51 8.21 -8.30
N ALA A 355 17.95 7.23 -9.02
CA ALA A 355 17.92 7.21 -10.48
C ALA A 355 16.91 8.20 -11.09
N CYS A 356 15.78 8.45 -10.42
CA CYS A 356 14.72 9.34 -10.91
C CYS A 356 14.99 10.85 -10.72
N GLY A 357 16.05 11.23 -9.98
CA GLY A 357 16.40 12.63 -9.75
C GLY A 357 15.71 13.25 -8.52
N GLY A 358 16.05 14.49 -8.20
CA GLY A 358 15.68 15.13 -6.93
C GLY A 358 14.31 15.82 -6.91
N GLU A 359 13.83 16.10 -5.71
CA GLU A 359 12.60 16.84 -5.41
C GLU A 359 12.77 18.34 -5.74
N ARG A 360 12.21 18.82 -6.86
CA ARG A 360 12.28 20.24 -7.23
C ARG A 360 10.94 20.75 -7.77
N GLY A 361 10.61 21.98 -7.42
CA GLY A 361 9.46 22.69 -7.96
C GLY A 361 8.11 22.17 -7.44
N ARG A 362 7.09 22.18 -8.30
CA ARG A 362 5.72 21.75 -7.96
C ARG A 362 5.60 20.25 -8.12
N LEU A 363 4.63 19.63 -7.45
CA LEU A 363 4.46 18.19 -7.56
C LEU A 363 3.01 17.75 -7.77
N ILE A 364 2.89 16.63 -8.47
CA ILE A 364 1.67 15.84 -8.55
C ILE A 364 1.97 14.49 -7.91
N GLY A 365 1.35 14.23 -6.77
CA GLY A 365 1.42 12.95 -6.08
C GLY A 365 0.36 11.99 -6.59
N VAL A 366 0.69 10.71 -6.70
CA VAL A 366 -0.22 9.64 -7.08
C VAL A 366 -0.15 8.55 -6.02
N LEU A 367 -1.26 8.31 -5.32
CA LEU A 367 -1.36 7.27 -4.31
C LEU A 367 -2.02 6.02 -4.90
N ASP A 368 -1.28 4.91 -4.88
CA ASP A 368 -1.76 3.55 -5.12
C ASP A 368 -1.63 2.78 -3.81
N ILE A 369 -2.72 2.66 -3.06
CA ILE A 369 -2.77 1.93 -1.80
C ILE A 369 -3.70 0.73 -1.91
N PHE A 370 -3.49 -0.25 -1.04
CA PHE A 370 -4.42 -1.35 -0.86
C PHE A 370 -5.86 -0.87 -0.67
N GLY A 371 -6.78 -1.63 -1.27
CA GLY A 371 -8.19 -1.48 -0.93
C GLY A 371 -8.49 -1.98 0.46
N PHE A 372 -9.69 -1.67 0.94
CA PHE A 372 -10.24 -2.26 2.14
C PHE A 372 -10.27 -3.81 2.01
N GLU A 373 -9.81 -4.53 3.03
CA GLU A 373 -9.69 -6.00 3.02
C GLU A 373 -10.60 -6.64 4.08
N ILE A 374 -11.47 -7.55 3.63
CA ILE A 374 -12.33 -8.39 4.48
C ILE A 374 -12.17 -9.83 4.03
N PHE A 375 -11.39 -10.63 4.76
CA PHE A 375 -11.16 -12.05 4.53
C PHE A 375 -11.87 -12.92 5.58
N GLU A 376 -11.86 -14.24 5.38
CA GLU A 376 -12.33 -15.20 6.39
C GLU A 376 -11.52 -15.12 7.68
N ALA A 377 -10.22 -14.88 7.56
CA ALA A 377 -9.30 -14.64 8.66
C ALA A 377 -8.54 -13.32 8.42
N ASN A 378 -8.79 -12.31 9.25
CA ASN A 378 -8.09 -11.03 9.22
C ASN A 378 -7.15 -10.96 10.42
N SER A 379 -5.95 -10.41 10.25
CA SER A 379 -4.96 -10.28 11.33
C SER A 379 -4.43 -8.84 11.42
N PHE A 380 -3.24 -8.67 12.03
CA PHE A 380 -2.58 -7.37 12.22
C PHE A 380 -2.45 -6.59 10.91
N GLU A 381 -2.04 -7.28 9.84
CA GLU A 381 -1.82 -6.67 8.53
C GLU A 381 -3.12 -6.05 7.97
N GLN A 382 -4.23 -6.79 8.00
CA GLN A 382 -5.54 -6.28 7.59
C GLN A 382 -6.00 -5.13 8.49
N LEU A 383 -5.75 -5.17 9.80
CA LEU A 383 -6.09 -4.08 10.71
C LEU A 383 -5.36 -2.79 10.31
N CYS A 384 -4.07 -2.88 9.98
CA CYS A 384 -3.28 -1.74 9.50
C CYS A 384 -3.76 -1.22 8.14
N ILE A 385 -4.11 -2.10 7.21
CA ILE A 385 -4.66 -1.76 5.89
C ILE A 385 -6.02 -1.07 6.02
N ASN A 386 -6.92 -1.61 6.84
CA ASN A 386 -8.25 -1.06 7.04
C ASN A 386 -8.20 0.26 7.81
N PHE A 387 -7.27 0.43 8.76
CA PHE A 387 -6.98 1.73 9.36
C PHE A 387 -6.50 2.78 8.33
N ALA A 388 -5.66 2.39 7.37
CA ALA A 388 -5.25 3.26 6.26
C ALA A 388 -6.46 3.72 5.44
N ASN A 389 -7.32 2.76 5.08
CA ASN A 389 -8.51 3.01 4.29
C ASN A 389 -9.52 3.88 5.04
N GLU A 390 -9.69 3.71 6.35
CA GLU A 390 -10.47 4.61 7.20
C GLU A 390 -9.93 6.05 7.14
N ARG A 391 -8.61 6.21 7.20
CA ARG A 391 -7.98 7.54 7.16
C ARG A 391 -8.15 8.20 5.80
N LEU A 392 -7.99 7.45 4.72
CA LEU A 392 -8.24 7.92 3.35
C LEU A 392 -9.70 8.27 3.12
N GLN A 393 -10.62 7.46 3.67
CA GLN A 393 -12.04 7.73 3.57
C GLN A 393 -12.39 9.01 4.34
N ARG A 394 -11.80 9.24 5.51
CA ARG A 394 -11.95 10.50 6.23
C ARG A 394 -11.45 11.68 5.40
N THR A 395 -10.28 11.58 4.77
CA THR A 395 -9.78 12.63 3.86
C THR A 395 -10.70 12.87 2.67
N PHE A 396 -11.32 11.83 2.11
CA PHE A 396 -12.34 11.97 1.08
C PHE A 396 -13.57 12.70 1.59
N CYS A 397 -14.10 12.31 2.76
CA CYS A 397 -15.25 12.97 3.37
C CYS A 397 -14.96 14.44 3.72
N GLU A 398 -13.80 14.73 4.32
CA GLU A 398 -13.38 16.10 4.64
C GLU A 398 -13.25 16.94 3.36
N HIS A 399 -12.66 16.39 2.29
CA HIS A 399 -12.47 17.14 1.06
C HIS A 399 -13.76 17.29 0.23
N THR A 400 -14.57 16.25 0.16
CA THR A 400 -15.79 16.22 -0.65
C THR A 400 -16.97 16.86 0.09
N PHE A 401 -17.02 16.80 1.42
CA PHE A 401 -18.20 17.22 2.17
C PHE A 401 -17.92 18.45 3.03
N GLU A 402 -16.81 18.50 3.75
CA GLU A 402 -16.49 19.61 4.66
C GLU A 402 -15.90 20.81 3.90
N ASN A 403 -14.98 20.60 2.93
CA ASN A 403 -14.47 21.67 2.07
C ASN A 403 -15.49 22.10 0.99
N GLU A 404 -16.42 21.23 0.57
CA GLU A 404 -17.57 21.67 -0.24
C GLU A 404 -18.56 22.51 0.59
N GLN A 405 -18.47 22.52 1.93
CA GLN A 405 -19.29 23.37 2.81
C GLN A 405 -18.51 24.60 3.33
N ALA A 406 -17.19 24.53 3.45
CA ALA A 406 -16.32 25.60 3.91
C ALA A 406 -15.42 26.18 2.79
N SER A 407 -15.54 27.47 2.48
CA SER A 407 -14.51 28.17 1.68
C SER A 407 -14.23 29.55 2.26
N ALA A 408 -13.02 29.72 2.81
CA ALA A 408 -12.13 30.88 2.65
C ALA A 408 -11.13 30.91 3.83
N ALA A 409 -9.92 30.38 3.59
CA ALA A 409 -8.83 30.24 4.56
C ALA A 409 -9.15 29.35 5.79
N PRO A 410 -8.22 28.50 6.25
CA PRO A 410 -8.42 27.76 7.48
C PRO A 410 -8.44 28.75 8.66
N ARG A 411 -9.64 29.20 9.07
CA ARG A 411 -9.83 29.72 10.43
C ARG A 411 -9.83 28.49 11.33
N PRO A 412 -8.83 28.27 12.19
CA PRO A 412 -8.60 26.96 12.81
C PRO A 412 -9.70 26.44 13.75
N HIS A 413 -10.85 27.13 13.89
CA HIS A 413 -11.83 26.92 14.95
C HIS A 413 -13.31 27.11 14.54
N LEU A 414 -13.69 27.11 13.25
CA LEU A 414 -15.11 27.13 12.86
C LEU A 414 -15.52 25.90 12.04
N PRO A 415 -16.64 25.22 12.39
CA PRO A 415 -17.19 24.12 11.60
C PRO A 415 -17.82 24.61 10.29
N ALA A 416 -17.90 23.70 9.32
CA ALA A 416 -18.21 23.97 7.91
C ALA A 416 -19.59 24.61 7.64
N GLN A 417 -20.51 24.62 8.61
CA GLN A 417 -21.81 25.31 8.49
C GLN A 417 -21.68 26.84 8.34
N ALA A 418 -20.54 27.42 8.69
CA ALA A 418 -20.42 28.87 8.77
C ALA A 418 -20.50 29.57 7.41
N VAL A 419 -20.05 28.97 6.30
CA VAL A 419 -19.80 29.74 5.06
C VAL A 419 -20.99 29.88 4.12
N TYR A 420 -21.80 28.83 3.88
CA TYR A 420 -23.07 29.04 3.16
C TYR A 420 -23.96 30.03 3.93
N ALA A 421 -23.93 29.99 5.26
CA ALA A 421 -24.56 31.00 6.10
C ALA A 421 -23.89 32.38 6.01
N ASP A 422 -22.55 32.46 5.98
CA ASP A 422 -21.76 33.71 5.84
C ASP A 422 -21.99 34.39 4.49
N GLU A 423 -22.14 33.59 3.42
CA GLU A 423 -22.46 34.03 2.05
C GLU A 423 -23.98 34.18 1.81
N GLY A 424 -24.82 33.91 2.83
CA GLY A 424 -26.28 34.05 2.74
C GLY A 424 -26.99 33.08 1.80
N ILE A 425 -26.39 31.93 1.50
CA ILE A 425 -26.93 30.89 0.62
C ILE A 425 -27.67 29.83 1.45
N ALA A 426 -28.95 29.60 1.16
CA ALA A 426 -29.71 28.51 1.76
C ALA A 426 -29.22 27.15 1.24
N TYR A 427 -28.79 26.27 2.16
CA TYR A 427 -28.31 24.92 1.83
C TYR A 427 -28.82 23.91 2.86
N ASP A 428 -29.52 22.87 2.38
CA ASP A 428 -30.00 21.77 3.22
C ASP A 428 -28.91 20.72 3.39
N ASN A 429 -28.55 20.42 4.65
CA ASN A 429 -27.50 19.45 4.95
C ASN A 429 -27.89 18.04 4.51
N VAL A 430 -27.07 17.42 3.67
CA VAL A 430 -27.17 15.99 3.38
C VAL A 430 -26.38 15.21 4.43
N PRO A 431 -27.02 14.32 5.21
CA PRO A 431 -26.31 13.50 6.18
C PRO A 431 -25.34 12.55 5.47
N TYR A 432 -24.13 12.43 6.01
CA TYR A 432 -23.12 11.47 5.55
C TYR A 432 -22.61 10.63 6.74
N ILE A 433 -21.97 9.50 6.44
CA ILE A 433 -21.42 8.61 7.47
C ILE A 433 -20.08 9.20 7.97
N ASP A 434 -20.07 9.67 9.22
CA ASP A 434 -18.82 10.09 9.87
C ASP A 434 -18.08 8.88 10.45
N ASN A 435 -16.86 8.67 9.96
CA ASN A 435 -15.97 7.60 10.39
C ASN A 435 -14.93 8.05 11.43
N ALA A 436 -14.96 9.29 11.89
CA ALA A 436 -14.08 9.79 12.95
C ALA A 436 -14.13 8.94 14.24
N PRO A 437 -15.30 8.45 14.73
CA PRO A 437 -15.34 7.57 15.90
C PRO A 437 -14.60 6.24 15.69
N VAL A 438 -14.60 5.71 14.47
CA VAL A 438 -13.86 4.47 14.14
C VAL A 438 -12.35 4.74 14.15
N LEU A 439 -11.92 5.87 13.59
CA LEU A 439 -10.52 6.30 13.64
C LEU A 439 -10.04 6.50 15.09
N ALA A 440 -10.89 7.06 15.94
CA ALA A 440 -10.63 7.22 17.36
C ALA A 440 -10.41 5.88 18.06
N LEU A 441 -11.34 4.93 17.88
CA LEU A 441 -11.22 3.56 18.37
C LEU A 441 -9.90 2.91 17.93
N LEU A 442 -9.50 3.06 16.67
CA LEU A 442 -8.31 2.39 16.13
C LEU A 442 -6.99 2.97 16.66
N ALA A 443 -6.88 4.30 16.77
CA ALA A 443 -5.57 4.96 16.89
C ALA A 443 -5.50 6.23 17.74
N GLU A 444 -6.60 6.69 18.34
CA GLU A 444 -6.55 7.88 19.20
C GLU A 444 -5.82 7.60 20.51
N ARG A 445 -4.91 8.50 20.88
CA ARG A 445 -4.13 8.35 22.10
C ARG A 445 -4.96 8.71 23.33
N PRO A 446 -4.75 8.01 24.47
CA PRO A 446 -3.84 6.88 24.65
C PRO A 446 -4.49 5.51 24.41
N PHE A 447 -5.81 5.44 24.20
CA PHE A 447 -6.59 4.20 24.37
C PHE A 447 -6.99 3.49 23.06
N GLY A 448 -6.58 3.98 21.89
CA GLY A 448 -6.84 3.31 20.62
C GLY A 448 -6.28 1.88 20.59
N LEU A 449 -6.93 0.99 19.84
CA LEU A 449 -6.55 -0.43 19.76
C LEU A 449 -5.06 -0.62 19.46
N LEU A 450 -4.54 0.13 18.49
CA LEU A 450 -3.13 0.06 18.09
C LEU A 450 -2.20 0.61 19.18
N ASN A 451 -2.62 1.63 19.94
CA ASN A 451 -1.83 2.17 21.04
C ASN A 451 -1.70 1.19 22.20
N LEU A 452 -2.81 0.52 22.55
CA LEU A 452 -2.82 -0.53 23.56
C LEU A 452 -2.00 -1.74 23.12
N LEU A 453 -1.95 -2.03 21.81
CA LEU A 453 -1.09 -3.08 21.26
C LEU A 453 0.39 -2.72 21.39
N ASP A 454 0.76 -1.46 21.14
CA ASP A 454 2.13 -0.99 21.31
C ASP A 454 2.60 -0.97 22.77
N GLU A 455 1.67 -0.72 23.69
CA GLU A 455 1.91 -0.86 25.12
C GLU A 455 2.17 -2.32 25.48
N GLU A 456 1.33 -3.24 25.00
CA GLU A 456 1.46 -4.67 25.34
C GLU A 456 2.80 -5.26 24.85
N VAL A 457 3.30 -4.84 23.69
CA VAL A 457 4.64 -5.21 23.19
C VAL A 457 5.79 -4.81 24.14
N ARG A 458 5.56 -3.83 25.03
CA ARG A 458 6.55 -3.35 26.00
C ARG A 458 6.35 -3.94 27.40
N VAL A 459 5.18 -4.48 27.70
CA VAL A 459 4.89 -5.10 28.99
C VAL A 459 5.73 -6.38 29.12
N PRO A 460 6.45 -6.58 30.24
CA PRO A 460 7.10 -7.85 30.52
C PRO A 460 6.07 -8.98 30.50
N GLN A 461 6.29 -10.01 29.67
CA GLN A 461 5.31 -11.09 29.45
C GLN A 461 3.94 -10.59 28.95
N GLY A 462 3.94 -9.55 28.11
CA GLY A 462 2.78 -9.16 27.32
C GLY A 462 2.32 -10.31 26.42
N SER A 463 1.00 -10.42 26.21
CA SER A 463 0.41 -11.51 25.43
C SER A 463 -0.86 -11.06 24.74
N ASP A 464 -1.21 -11.73 23.63
CA ASP A 464 -2.43 -11.44 22.87
C ASP A 464 -3.69 -11.53 23.75
N ALA A 465 -3.74 -12.48 24.67
CA ALA A 465 -4.86 -12.66 25.60
C ALA A 465 -5.04 -11.47 26.55
N LYS A 466 -3.94 -10.96 27.13
CA LYS A 466 -3.95 -9.77 28.01
C LYS A 466 -4.34 -8.52 27.24
N TRP A 467 -3.81 -8.35 26.02
CA TRP A 467 -4.21 -7.26 25.14
C TRP A 467 -5.71 -7.31 24.82
N LEU A 468 -6.21 -8.48 24.40
CA LEU A 468 -7.61 -8.66 24.04
C LEU A 468 -8.54 -8.36 25.23
N GLU A 469 -8.17 -8.80 26.43
CA GLU A 469 -8.91 -8.49 27.65
C GLU A 469 -8.95 -6.98 27.92
N LYS A 470 -7.80 -6.30 27.83
CA LYS A 470 -7.67 -4.84 28.03
C LYS A 470 -8.53 -4.04 27.06
N VAL A 471 -8.48 -4.35 25.76
CA VAL A 471 -9.31 -3.65 24.76
C VAL A 471 -10.79 -3.96 24.91
N SER A 472 -11.15 -5.21 25.25
CA SER A 472 -12.55 -5.62 25.44
C SER A 472 -13.19 -4.90 26.63
N GLN A 473 -12.45 -4.73 27.72
CA GLN A 473 -12.92 -3.98 28.88
C GLN A 473 -13.01 -2.48 28.57
N ARG A 474 -12.02 -1.92 27.87
CA ARG A 474 -11.95 -0.47 27.61
C ARG A 474 -13.02 0.04 26.64
N HIS A 475 -13.36 -0.76 25.63
CA HIS A 475 -14.19 -0.37 24.49
C HIS A 475 -15.52 -1.14 24.41
N ALA A 476 -15.94 -1.79 25.50
CA ALA A 476 -17.17 -2.60 25.55
C ALA A 476 -18.42 -1.88 25.01
N ASP A 477 -18.56 -0.59 25.36
CA ASP A 477 -19.71 0.24 25.00
C ASP A 477 -19.50 1.04 23.69
N HIS A 478 -18.34 0.90 23.04
CA HIS A 478 -18.06 1.66 21.82
C HIS A 478 -18.88 1.09 20.64
N PRO A 479 -19.67 1.91 19.93
CA PRO A 479 -20.62 1.41 18.91
C PRO A 479 -19.95 0.72 17.73
N ALA A 480 -18.67 1.03 17.47
CA ALA A 480 -17.86 0.40 16.44
C ALA A 480 -17.01 -0.77 16.92
N PHE A 481 -16.99 -1.10 18.21
CA PHE A 481 -16.24 -2.23 18.75
C PHE A 481 -17.20 -3.38 19.06
N GLY A 482 -16.85 -4.59 18.62
CA GLY A 482 -17.56 -5.81 18.95
C GLY A 482 -16.69 -6.75 19.75
N ALA A 483 -17.06 -6.98 21.01
CA ALA A 483 -16.44 -8.02 21.83
C ALA A 483 -16.77 -9.41 21.26
N PRO A 484 -15.89 -10.42 21.46
CA PRO A 484 -16.19 -11.78 21.04
C PRO A 484 -17.47 -12.30 21.70
N LYS A 485 -18.53 -12.51 20.91
CA LYS A 485 -19.78 -13.13 21.40
C LYS A 485 -19.48 -14.56 21.84
N GLN A 486 -19.83 -14.90 23.09
CA GLN A 486 -19.67 -16.26 23.61
C GLN A 486 -20.54 -17.24 22.83
N GLN A 487 -19.91 -18.21 22.18
CA GLN A 487 -20.55 -19.42 21.68
C GLN A 487 -19.75 -20.62 22.20
N GLY A 488 -20.11 -21.11 23.39
CA GLY A 488 -19.54 -22.32 24.00
C GLY A 488 -18.22 -22.13 24.76
N LYS A 489 -17.57 -23.26 25.11
CA LYS A 489 -16.36 -23.36 25.96
C LYS A 489 -15.04 -22.99 25.27
N ALA A 490 -15.03 -22.65 23.98
CA ALA A 490 -13.81 -22.21 23.31
C ALA A 490 -13.60 -20.72 23.60
N ARG A 491 -12.54 -20.39 24.36
CA ARG A 491 -12.00 -19.02 24.44
C ARG A 491 -11.68 -18.60 23.02
N ARG A 492 -12.29 -17.54 22.49
CA ARG A 492 -12.12 -17.17 21.09
C ARG A 492 -11.21 -15.96 20.99
N ASP A 493 -10.05 -16.16 20.36
CA ASP A 493 -9.01 -15.15 20.13
C ASP A 493 -9.38 -14.25 18.94
N PHE A 494 -10.47 -13.47 19.07
CA PHE A 494 -10.87 -12.49 18.04
C PHE A 494 -11.62 -11.29 18.63
N PHE A 495 -11.66 -10.21 17.87
CA PHE A 495 -12.49 -9.02 18.11
C PHE A 495 -13.10 -8.54 16.78
N CYS A 496 -14.13 -7.72 16.85
CA CYS A 496 -14.76 -7.11 15.67
C CYS A 496 -14.61 -5.59 15.69
N VAL A 497 -14.43 -5.00 14.51
CA VAL A 497 -14.53 -3.54 14.32
C VAL A 497 -15.55 -3.27 13.22
N ARG A 498 -16.51 -2.39 13.48
CA ARG A 498 -17.46 -1.89 12.48
C ARG A 498 -16.86 -0.67 11.78
N HIS A 499 -16.27 -0.93 10.63
CA HIS A 499 -15.70 0.08 9.75
C HIS A 499 -16.76 0.73 8.86
N TYR A 500 -16.39 1.77 8.12
CA TYR A 500 -17.26 2.37 7.09
C TYR A 500 -17.72 1.34 6.04
N ALA A 501 -16.89 0.34 5.76
CA ALA A 501 -17.14 -0.71 4.77
C ALA A 501 -17.90 -1.92 5.35
N GLY A 502 -18.21 -1.92 6.65
CA GLY A 502 -18.90 -3.03 7.33
C GLY A 502 -18.12 -3.59 8.52
N GLU A 503 -18.69 -4.63 9.14
CA GLU A 503 -18.08 -5.31 10.29
C GLU A 503 -16.99 -6.28 9.84
N VAL A 504 -15.80 -6.14 10.42
CA VAL A 504 -14.63 -7.00 10.14
C VAL A 504 -14.23 -7.73 11.41
N ARG A 505 -14.04 -9.05 11.28
CA ARG A 505 -13.58 -9.93 12.35
C ARG A 505 -12.06 -10.14 12.25
N TYR A 506 -11.33 -9.75 13.29
CA TYR A 506 -9.87 -9.90 13.37
C TYR A 506 -9.48 -10.95 14.41
N SER A 507 -8.56 -11.84 14.07
CA SER A 507 -7.93 -12.73 15.03
C SER A 507 -6.95 -11.95 15.91
N ALA A 508 -6.98 -12.23 17.22
CA ALA A 508 -6.02 -11.70 18.18
C ALA A 508 -4.70 -12.49 18.18
N ASP A 509 -4.68 -13.68 17.58
CA ASP A 509 -3.53 -14.58 17.57
C ASP A 509 -2.32 -13.95 16.86
N GLY A 510 -1.19 -13.93 17.57
CA GLY A 510 0.08 -13.41 17.09
C GLY A 510 0.14 -11.89 16.90
N LEU A 511 -0.85 -11.11 17.36
CA LEU A 511 -0.87 -9.65 17.15
C LEU A 511 0.30 -8.95 17.84
N VAL A 512 0.59 -9.30 19.09
CA VAL A 512 1.69 -8.69 19.87
C VAL A 512 3.03 -8.99 19.20
N GLU A 513 3.23 -10.24 18.76
CA GLU A 513 4.46 -10.64 18.07
C GLU A 513 4.61 -9.91 16.72
N LYS A 514 3.55 -9.91 15.90
CA LYS A 514 3.54 -9.21 14.60
C LYS A 514 3.75 -7.71 14.73
N ASN A 515 3.23 -7.08 15.79
CA ASN A 515 3.46 -5.66 16.05
C ASN A 515 4.89 -5.39 16.57
N ALA A 516 5.53 -6.37 17.20
CA ALA A 516 6.93 -6.27 17.59
C ALA A 516 7.86 -6.34 16.36
N ASP A 517 7.66 -7.32 15.46
CA ASP A 517 8.44 -7.60 14.23
C ASP A 517 9.95 -7.31 14.37
N ARG A 518 10.56 -7.87 15.41
CA ARG A 518 11.96 -7.57 15.78
C ARG A 518 12.91 -8.62 15.24
N LEU A 519 13.92 -8.16 14.50
CA LEU A 519 15.15 -8.93 14.34
C LEU A 519 15.98 -8.81 15.63
N SER A 520 16.49 -9.94 16.15
CA SER A 520 17.36 -9.90 17.33
C SER A 520 18.61 -9.08 17.05
N ARG A 521 19.17 -8.42 18.09
CA ARG A 521 20.38 -7.60 17.92
C ARG A 521 21.54 -8.41 17.33
N GLY A 522 21.75 -9.63 17.80
CA GLY A 522 22.80 -10.51 17.26
C GLY A 522 22.63 -10.82 15.77
N LEU A 523 21.40 -11.07 15.30
CA LEU A 523 21.12 -11.28 13.88
C LEU A 523 21.29 -9.99 13.06
N TYR A 524 20.90 -8.84 13.61
CA TYR A 524 21.10 -7.55 12.95
C TYR A 524 22.60 -7.21 12.80
N ASP A 525 23.37 -7.39 13.86
CA ASP A 525 24.81 -7.13 13.88
C ASP A 525 25.55 -8.09 12.92
N LEU A 526 25.09 -9.35 12.81
CA LEU A 526 25.60 -10.30 11.82
C LEU A 526 25.45 -9.79 10.38
N LEU A 527 24.29 -9.24 10.01
CA LEU A 527 24.06 -8.67 8.67
C LEU A 527 24.83 -7.37 8.47
N SER A 528 24.97 -6.57 9.53
CA SER A 528 25.74 -5.31 9.52
C SER A 528 27.25 -5.57 9.32
N GLY A 529 27.73 -6.73 9.79
CA GLY A 529 29.10 -7.24 9.59
C GLY A 529 29.29 -8.11 8.35
N SER A 530 28.27 -8.26 7.49
CA SER A 530 28.37 -9.05 6.26
C SER A 530 29.53 -8.58 5.39
N SER A 531 30.19 -9.49 4.66
CA SER A 531 31.20 -9.16 3.65
C SER A 531 30.60 -8.44 2.43
N CYS A 532 29.29 -8.58 2.19
CA CYS A 532 28.57 -7.96 1.09
C CYS A 532 28.23 -6.48 1.36
N GLY A 533 28.66 -5.59 0.45
CA GLY A 533 28.36 -4.15 0.54
C GLY A 533 26.87 -3.84 0.53
N LEU A 534 26.08 -4.50 -0.33
CA LEU A 534 24.62 -4.31 -0.41
C LEU A 534 23.92 -4.75 0.86
N THR A 535 24.32 -5.89 1.45
CA THR A 535 23.77 -6.36 2.73
C THR A 535 24.03 -5.35 3.84
N ARG A 536 25.26 -4.84 3.96
CA ARG A 536 25.58 -3.78 4.93
C ARG A 536 24.79 -2.47 4.67
N ALA A 537 24.56 -2.11 3.41
CA ALA A 537 23.73 -0.94 3.07
C ALA A 537 22.25 -1.13 3.47
N CYS A 538 21.74 -2.35 3.40
CA CYS A 538 20.41 -2.70 3.90
C CYS A 538 20.33 -2.64 5.44
N PHE A 539 21.44 -2.95 6.12
CA PHE A 539 21.55 -3.05 7.58
C PHE A 539 22.70 -2.18 8.11
N PRO A 540 22.54 -0.84 8.13
CA PRO A 540 23.59 0.04 8.65
C PRO A 540 23.79 -0.18 10.15
N PRO A 541 25.03 0.00 10.68
CA PRO A 541 25.30 -0.11 12.11
C PRO A 541 24.37 0.79 12.93
N LYS A 542 23.85 0.28 14.06
CA LYS A 542 23.04 1.07 15.00
C LYS A 542 23.92 1.63 16.10
N ASP A 543 23.86 2.93 16.34
CA ASP A 543 24.54 3.56 17.48
C ASP A 543 23.86 3.17 18.81
N ASP A 544 24.64 2.64 19.74
CA ASP A 544 24.20 2.26 21.09
C ASP A 544 23.68 3.46 21.92
N ALA A 545 24.06 4.68 21.55
CA ALA A 545 23.64 5.91 22.22
C ALA A 545 22.16 6.29 21.95
N ILE A 546 21.53 5.71 20.92
CA ILE A 546 20.11 5.95 20.57
C ILE A 546 19.26 4.75 21.03
N ALA A 547 19.47 4.29 22.26
CA ALA A 547 18.53 3.40 22.95
C ALA A 547 17.25 4.17 23.39
N GLY A 548 16.63 4.87 22.44
CA GLY A 548 15.30 5.42 22.61
C GLY A 548 14.24 4.31 22.68
N ARG A 549 13.07 4.66 23.21
CA ARG A 549 11.86 3.82 23.27
C ARG A 549 11.71 2.97 21.99
N VAL A 550 11.76 1.64 22.14
CA VAL A 550 11.62 0.71 21.01
C VAL A 550 10.30 0.97 20.30
N ARG A 551 10.40 1.29 19.01
CA ARG A 551 9.27 1.59 18.14
C ARG A 551 8.68 0.30 17.60
N THR A 552 7.37 0.14 17.66
CA THR A 552 6.65 -1.00 17.10
C THR A 552 6.34 -0.78 15.61
N VAL A 553 5.97 -1.85 14.90
CA VAL A 553 5.48 -1.74 13.51
C VAL A 553 4.28 -0.81 13.43
N GLY A 554 3.35 -0.94 14.38
CA GLY A 554 2.18 -0.07 14.49
C GLY A 554 2.55 1.40 14.66
N GLU A 555 3.53 1.74 15.50
CA GLU A 555 3.97 3.13 15.70
C GLU A 555 4.73 3.71 14.51
N GLU A 556 5.55 2.90 13.84
CA GLU A 556 6.19 3.29 12.58
C GLU A 556 5.15 3.54 11.51
N TRP A 557 4.22 2.60 11.34
CA TRP A 557 3.15 2.70 10.36
C TRP A 557 2.26 3.92 10.57
N ARG A 558 1.72 4.11 11.78
CA ARG A 558 0.83 5.24 12.06
C ARG A 558 1.51 6.58 11.81
N SER A 559 2.82 6.66 12.02
CA SER A 559 3.60 7.86 11.72
C SER A 559 3.85 8.07 10.23
N GLN A 560 4.15 7.01 9.48
CA GLN A 560 4.29 7.07 8.02
C GLN A 560 2.97 7.49 7.37
N LEU A 561 1.86 6.84 7.75
CA LEU A 561 0.53 7.21 7.30
C LEU A 561 0.17 8.64 7.70
N GLY A 562 0.47 9.05 8.93
CA GLY A 562 0.26 10.42 9.39
C GLY A 562 1.02 11.45 8.54
N GLY A 563 2.28 11.17 8.20
CA GLY A 563 3.09 11.99 7.30
C GLY A 563 2.50 12.07 5.90
N LEU A 564 2.11 10.94 5.32
CA LEU A 564 1.44 10.87 4.02
C LEU A 564 0.15 11.70 4.00
N MET A 565 -0.71 11.55 5.01
CA MET A 565 -1.97 12.29 5.10
C MET A 565 -1.74 13.79 5.29
N GLN A 566 -0.68 14.18 5.99
CA GLN A 566 -0.28 15.58 6.08
C GLN A 566 0.20 16.14 4.73
N LYS A 567 0.96 15.36 3.93
CA LYS A 567 1.32 15.73 2.56
C LYS A 567 0.06 15.93 1.71
N VAL A 568 -0.82 14.93 1.67
CA VAL A 568 -2.07 14.97 0.89
C VAL A 568 -2.96 16.15 1.32
N GLY A 569 -3.09 16.41 2.62
CA GLY A 569 -3.92 17.51 3.14
C GLY A 569 -3.45 18.92 2.75
N ARG A 570 -2.20 19.07 2.28
CA ARG A 570 -1.67 20.35 1.76
C ARG A 570 -1.90 20.53 0.26
N MET A 571 -2.24 19.44 -0.44
CA MET A 571 -2.43 19.38 -1.90
C MET A 571 -3.91 19.54 -2.27
N SER A 572 -4.19 19.67 -3.56
CA SER A 572 -5.55 19.51 -4.10
C SER A 572 -5.78 18.05 -4.51
N PRO A 573 -6.59 17.29 -3.75
CA PRO A 573 -6.87 15.90 -4.07
C PRO A 573 -7.89 15.76 -5.21
N LEU A 574 -7.68 14.74 -6.03
CA LEU A 574 -8.55 14.20 -7.06
C LEU A 574 -8.68 12.71 -6.79
N PHE A 575 -9.86 12.12 -7.00
CA PHE A 575 -10.14 10.76 -6.58
C PHE A 575 -10.49 9.88 -7.77
N ILE A 576 -9.86 8.69 -7.83
CA ILE A 576 -10.28 7.60 -8.72
C ILE A 576 -10.79 6.47 -7.84
N ARG A 577 -12.07 6.12 -7.99
CA ARG A 577 -12.72 4.99 -7.32
C ARG A 577 -12.84 3.82 -8.29
N CYS A 578 -11.93 2.88 -8.16
CA CYS A 578 -11.88 1.66 -8.94
C CYS A 578 -12.89 0.64 -8.40
N VAL A 579 -13.65 0.01 -9.31
CA VAL A 579 -14.68 -0.98 -8.99
C VAL A 579 -14.39 -2.28 -9.73
N LYS A 580 -14.41 -3.40 -8.99
CA LYS A 580 -14.30 -4.75 -9.55
C LYS A 580 -15.71 -5.26 -9.89
N PRO A 581 -16.05 -5.48 -11.17
CA PRO A 581 -17.43 -5.81 -11.54
C PRO A 581 -17.81 -7.27 -11.22
N ASN A 582 -16.86 -8.18 -11.08
CA ASN A 582 -17.12 -9.58 -10.71
C ASN A 582 -15.89 -10.26 -10.10
N GLN A 583 -16.10 -11.31 -9.31
CA GLN A 583 -15.01 -12.09 -8.72
C GLN A 583 -14.37 -13.10 -9.70
N HIS A 584 -15.06 -13.41 -10.79
CA HIS A 584 -14.63 -14.40 -11.79
C HIS A 584 -13.55 -13.90 -12.76
N LYS A 585 -13.17 -12.62 -12.69
CA LYS A 585 -12.19 -11.98 -13.58
C LYS A 585 -12.59 -12.08 -15.06
N ARG A 586 -13.88 -11.94 -15.35
CA ARG A 586 -14.44 -12.08 -16.71
C ARG A 586 -14.95 -10.75 -17.27
N PRO A 587 -14.68 -10.45 -18.55
CA PRO A 587 -15.28 -9.29 -19.21
C PRO A 587 -16.80 -9.49 -19.41
N GLY A 588 -17.56 -8.40 -19.48
CA GLY A 588 -18.99 -8.41 -19.79
C GLY A 588 -19.92 -8.92 -18.67
N LEU A 589 -19.38 -9.19 -17.48
CA LEU A 589 -20.13 -9.64 -16.31
C LEU A 589 -20.10 -8.59 -15.22
N VAL A 590 -21.26 -8.19 -14.71
CA VAL A 590 -21.41 -7.28 -13.56
C VAL A 590 -22.27 -7.95 -12.49
N GLU A 591 -21.71 -8.16 -11.31
CA GLU A 591 -22.39 -8.63 -10.11
C GLU A 591 -22.95 -7.41 -9.37
N SER A 592 -24.24 -7.12 -9.55
CA SER A 592 -24.88 -5.90 -9.05
C SER A 592 -24.69 -5.72 -7.55
N LYS A 593 -24.86 -6.78 -6.74
CA LYS A 593 -24.67 -6.71 -5.29
C LYS A 593 -23.25 -6.30 -4.91
N ALA A 594 -22.24 -7.01 -5.43
CA ALA A 594 -20.84 -6.72 -5.14
C ALA A 594 -20.42 -5.32 -5.62
N THR A 595 -21.00 -4.86 -6.73
CA THR A 595 -20.76 -3.50 -7.26
C THR A 595 -21.39 -2.45 -6.36
N ILE A 596 -22.64 -2.64 -5.91
CA ILE A 596 -23.32 -1.73 -4.98
C ILE A 596 -22.57 -1.67 -3.65
N ASP A 597 -22.18 -2.82 -3.09
CA ASP A 597 -21.43 -2.88 -1.83
C ASP A 597 -20.12 -2.08 -1.93
N GLN A 598 -19.38 -2.19 -3.04
CA GLN A 598 -18.18 -1.39 -3.29
C GLN A 598 -18.46 0.12 -3.41
N LEU A 599 -19.53 0.51 -4.11
CA LEU A 599 -19.92 1.92 -4.26
C LEU A 599 -20.34 2.52 -2.91
N SER A 600 -21.06 1.76 -2.09
CA SER A 600 -21.43 2.12 -0.71
C SER A 600 -20.19 2.30 0.15
N CYS A 601 -19.26 1.33 0.13
CA CYS A 601 -18.01 1.44 0.88
C CYS A 601 -17.22 2.68 0.42
N ALA A 602 -17.13 2.94 -0.88
CA ALA A 602 -16.42 4.12 -1.39
C ALA A 602 -17.08 5.48 -1.03
N GLY A 603 -18.27 5.48 -0.41
CA GLY A 603 -19.05 6.69 -0.08
C GLY A 603 -19.57 7.42 -1.33
N LEU A 604 -19.74 6.70 -2.43
CA LEU A 604 -20.06 7.30 -3.73
C LEU A 604 -21.53 7.72 -3.83
N PHE A 605 -22.45 7.02 -3.18
CA PHE A 605 -23.87 7.38 -3.21
C PHE A 605 -24.11 8.71 -2.48
N GLU A 606 -23.49 8.88 -1.31
CA GLU A 606 -23.50 10.11 -0.53
C GLU A 606 -22.83 11.25 -1.30
N ALA A 607 -21.69 10.99 -1.95
CA ALA A 607 -20.99 11.99 -2.75
C ALA A 607 -21.80 12.48 -3.95
N VAL A 608 -22.49 11.58 -4.68
CA VAL A 608 -23.38 11.96 -5.78
C VAL A 608 -24.51 12.85 -5.26
N ARG A 609 -25.14 12.49 -4.13
CA ARG A 609 -26.25 13.27 -3.55
C ARG A 609 -25.81 14.66 -3.10
N ILE A 610 -24.70 14.77 -2.38
CA ILE A 610 -24.16 16.05 -1.89
C ILE A 610 -23.81 16.98 -3.06
N ARG A 611 -23.16 16.44 -4.09
CA ARG A 611 -22.73 17.23 -5.25
C ARG A 611 -23.89 17.66 -6.16
N ALA A 612 -24.98 16.91 -6.16
CA ALA A 612 -26.19 17.28 -6.90
C ALA A 612 -26.98 18.40 -6.22
N THR A 613 -26.94 18.49 -4.89
CA THR A 613 -27.63 19.54 -4.12
C THR A 613 -26.76 20.77 -3.83
N GLY A 614 -25.44 20.64 -3.94
CA GLY A 614 -24.48 21.71 -3.67
C GLY A 614 -24.18 22.64 -4.85
N PHE A 615 -23.42 23.70 -4.59
CA PHE A 615 -22.89 24.61 -5.61
C PHE A 615 -21.39 24.30 -5.86
N PRO A 616 -21.03 23.57 -6.93
CA PRO A 616 -19.68 23.02 -7.10
C PRO A 616 -18.62 24.04 -7.54
N PHE A 617 -19.01 25.18 -8.12
CA PHE A 617 -18.10 26.23 -8.57
C PHE A 617 -18.12 27.42 -7.62
N ARG A 618 -17.05 27.62 -6.87
CA ARG A 618 -16.91 28.71 -5.90
C ARG A 618 -15.54 29.35 -6.04
N HIS A 619 -15.50 30.49 -6.73
CA HIS A 619 -14.30 31.28 -6.93
C HIS A 619 -14.46 32.59 -6.16
N SER A 620 -13.40 33.06 -5.50
CA SER A 620 -13.39 34.47 -5.06
C SER A 620 -13.60 35.39 -6.26
N HIS A 621 -14.13 36.60 -6.05
CA HIS A 621 -14.33 37.55 -7.15
C HIS A 621 -13.05 37.79 -7.96
N ALA A 622 -11.89 37.83 -7.31
CA ALA A 622 -10.59 37.99 -7.96
C ALA A 622 -10.20 36.77 -8.81
N GLU A 623 -10.38 35.55 -8.31
CA GLU A 623 -10.11 34.32 -9.07
C GLU A 623 -11.07 34.14 -10.23
N PHE A 624 -12.36 34.44 -10.02
CA PHE A 624 -13.38 34.41 -11.04
C PHE A 624 -13.03 35.39 -12.17
N ALA A 625 -12.76 36.65 -11.83
CA ALA A 625 -12.36 37.66 -12.79
C ALA A 625 -11.08 37.25 -13.53
N ARG A 626 -10.03 36.80 -12.83
CA ARG A 626 -8.78 36.34 -13.46
C ARG A 626 -9.02 35.18 -14.44
N ARG A 627 -9.88 34.24 -14.09
CA ARG A 627 -10.17 33.03 -14.88
C ARG A 627 -11.07 33.34 -16.09
N TYR A 628 -12.10 34.17 -15.90
CA TYR A 628 -13.16 34.41 -16.88
C TYR A 628 -13.11 35.79 -17.55
N ARG A 629 -12.05 36.58 -17.34
CA ARG A 629 -11.84 37.90 -17.97
C ARG A 629 -11.98 37.95 -19.50
N TRP A 630 -11.90 36.80 -20.16
CA TRP A 630 -11.98 36.67 -21.62
C TRP A 630 -13.42 36.51 -22.14
N ILE A 631 -14.39 36.32 -21.23
CA ILE A 631 -15.82 36.18 -21.54
C ILE A 631 -16.51 37.56 -21.61
N ALA A 632 -15.92 38.58 -20.98
CA ALA A 632 -16.45 39.93 -20.87
C ALA A 632 -15.67 40.92 -21.74
#